data_AF-A0A0P9C2P8-F1
#
_entry.id   AF-A0A0P9C2P8-F1
#
_cell.length_a   1.000
_cell.length_b   1.000
_cell.length_c   1.000
_cell.angle_alpha   90.00
_cell.angle_beta   90.00
_cell.angle_gamma   90.00
#
_symmetry.space_group_name_H-M   'P 1'
#
loop_
_entity.id
_entity.type
_entity.pdbx_description
1 polymer ?
#
loop_
_entity_poly.entity_id
_entity_poly.type
_entity_poly.pdbx_seq_one_letter_code
_entity_poly.pdbx_strand_id
1 'polypeptide(L)'
;MSYLVLARKWRPQRFPDLVGQEHVVRALTNALDSGRVGHAFLFSGSRGVGKTTVGRLLAKGLNCDTGVTAEPCGVCDSCRAIEENRFVDLIEVDAASRTKVDDTRDLLDNVQYMPSVGRYKVYLIDEVHMLSNHSFNALLKTLEEPPEHVKFIFATTEPARIPVTILSRCLQFELKRIGAERIRERMGTILEAEGVAAEAEALDLLARAADGSLRDGLSLLDQALNFGEGRVADAVVRDMLGTVSRDRVLALLEAVAERDGLAALERVAEVADSGMDLDAALADLLGLLHRVAVMQAVPGREAEDETLVADERRRLEALAAATAPEDVQLFYQIGLQGRRDLAAAPDPRVGLEMAVLRMVAFDPFEAGGGEPPAQTAAGAQGAAPSGRAAGEAEGSRPARQAAGRASSGAEPAAAAPGSGTPAPEAGSGASPGAGTSQGGPASDWEGILGTLEVPPSWRAVLEFAVPREFTAERVRLAFPSEQLLSAGSERFRAALESALSAHFGATPRIAIEELGEGAEAESPAAARERRQRERQEAAEQAVAKDSNMQVLQEQFGARVESVRPDEQDPTSN
;
A
#
# COMPACT_ATOMS: atom_id res chain seq x y z
N MET A 1 -21.22 2.66 38.13
CA MET A 1 -20.16 1.69 37.79
C MET A 1 -19.49 2.16 36.51
N SER A 2 -18.16 2.09 36.41
CA SER A 2 -17.47 2.43 35.17
C SER A 2 -17.86 1.43 34.08
N TYR A 3 -18.32 1.93 32.93
CA TYR A 3 -18.57 1.09 31.76
C TYR A 3 -17.26 0.39 31.35
N LEU A 4 -17.29 -0.94 31.30
CA LEU A 4 -16.17 -1.78 30.89
C LEU A 4 -16.49 -2.33 29.51
N VAL A 5 -15.74 -1.86 28.51
CA VAL A 5 -15.69 -2.36 27.13
C VAL A 5 -15.74 -3.89 27.12
N LEU A 6 -16.60 -4.50 26.30
CA LEU A 6 -16.79 -5.95 26.20
C LEU A 6 -15.46 -6.68 25.94
N ALA A 7 -14.61 -6.13 25.09
CA ALA A 7 -13.26 -6.64 24.82
C ALA A 7 -12.35 -6.77 26.07
N ARG A 8 -12.66 -6.06 27.17
CA ARG A 8 -12.03 -6.22 28.48
C ARG A 8 -12.87 -7.09 29.42
N LYS A 9 -14.19 -6.88 29.48
CA LYS A 9 -15.12 -7.64 30.36
C LYS A 9 -15.11 -9.15 30.06
N TRP A 10 -15.06 -9.51 28.78
CA TRP A 10 -15.14 -10.89 28.29
C TRP A 10 -13.79 -11.50 27.90
N ARG A 11 -12.69 -10.92 28.40
CA ARG A 11 -11.34 -11.48 28.24
C ARG A 11 -11.31 -12.90 28.84
N PRO A 12 -10.93 -13.94 28.05
CA PRO A 12 -10.86 -15.33 28.51
C PRO A 12 -10.14 -15.49 29.86
N GLN A 13 -10.75 -16.23 30.79
CA GLN A 13 -10.28 -16.41 32.17
C GLN A 13 -9.59 -17.75 32.44
N ARG A 14 -9.77 -18.71 31.53
CA ARG A 14 -9.21 -20.08 31.52
C ARG A 14 -8.84 -20.44 30.08
N PHE A 15 -7.95 -21.42 29.87
CA PHE A 15 -7.58 -21.83 28.51
C PHE A 15 -8.74 -22.37 27.65
N PRO A 16 -9.74 -23.12 28.17
CA PRO A 16 -10.90 -23.53 27.37
C PRO A 16 -11.78 -22.37 26.87
N ASP A 17 -11.66 -21.18 27.46
CA ASP A 17 -12.41 -20.00 27.05
C ASP A 17 -11.80 -19.29 25.82
N LEU A 18 -10.64 -19.77 25.31
CA LEU A 18 -10.01 -19.25 24.08
C LEU A 18 -10.61 -19.87 22.83
N VAL A 19 -11.03 -18.99 21.91
CA VAL A 19 -11.57 -19.35 20.61
C VAL A 19 -10.44 -19.50 19.60
N GLY A 20 -10.40 -20.60 18.84
CA GLY A 20 -9.52 -20.76 17.66
C GLY A 20 -8.07 -21.17 17.92
N GLN A 21 -7.66 -21.44 19.17
CA GLN A 21 -6.27 -21.71 19.54
C GLN A 21 -6.05 -23.09 20.21
N GLU A 22 -6.85 -24.09 19.84
CA GLU A 22 -6.85 -25.42 20.48
C GLU A 22 -5.48 -26.11 20.47
N HIS A 23 -4.65 -25.87 19.44
CA HIS A 23 -3.28 -26.42 19.36
C HIS A 23 -2.35 -25.80 20.41
N VAL A 24 -2.45 -24.49 20.65
CA VAL A 24 -1.67 -23.78 21.69
C VAL A 24 -2.17 -24.18 23.07
N VAL A 25 -3.49 -24.17 23.29
CA VAL A 25 -4.13 -24.56 24.55
C VAL A 25 -3.69 -25.96 24.97
N ARG A 26 -3.80 -26.97 24.08
CA ARG A 26 -3.39 -28.34 24.38
C ARG A 26 -1.91 -28.45 24.73
N ALA A 27 -1.04 -27.72 24.05
CA ALA A 27 0.39 -27.75 24.32
C ALA A 27 0.75 -27.11 25.67
N LEU A 28 0.15 -25.97 26.01
CA LEU A 28 0.35 -25.31 27.30
C LEU A 28 -0.22 -26.11 28.47
N THR A 29 -1.42 -26.70 28.31
CA THR A 29 -2.01 -27.63 29.29
C THR A 29 -1.04 -28.78 29.61
N ASN A 30 -0.56 -29.49 28.58
CA ASN A 30 0.40 -30.59 28.74
C ASN A 30 1.72 -30.14 29.40
N ALA A 31 2.18 -28.92 29.15
CA ALA A 31 3.42 -28.39 29.74
C ALA A 31 3.24 -28.07 31.24
N LEU A 32 2.10 -27.51 31.62
CA LEU A 32 1.74 -27.22 33.01
C LEU A 32 1.52 -28.52 33.81
N ASP A 33 0.70 -29.43 33.29
CA ASP A 33 0.33 -30.67 33.97
C ASP A 33 1.51 -31.64 34.14
N SER A 34 2.47 -31.63 33.20
CA SER A 34 3.71 -32.42 33.32
C SER A 34 4.82 -31.73 34.11
N GLY A 35 4.60 -30.51 34.62
CA GLY A 35 5.59 -29.72 35.33
C GLY A 35 6.79 -29.24 34.50
N ARG A 36 6.83 -29.56 33.20
CA ARG A 36 7.94 -29.24 32.27
C ARG A 36 7.69 -27.90 31.58
N VAL A 37 7.52 -26.86 32.39
CA VAL A 37 7.33 -25.49 31.91
C VAL A 37 8.66 -24.90 31.46
N GLY A 38 8.77 -24.57 30.17
CA GLY A 38 9.93 -23.86 29.60
C GLY A 38 10.25 -22.55 30.33
N HIS A 39 11.44 -21.99 30.11
CA HIS A 39 11.83 -20.71 30.70
C HIS A 39 11.39 -19.51 29.86
N ALA A 40 11.22 -19.69 28.54
CA ALA A 40 10.77 -18.64 27.62
C ALA A 40 9.72 -19.17 26.62
N PHE A 41 8.68 -18.37 26.40
CA PHE A 41 7.59 -18.61 25.47
C PHE A 41 7.49 -17.45 24.49
N LEU A 42 7.27 -17.73 23.20
CA LEU A 42 7.01 -16.71 22.18
C LEU A 42 5.65 -16.98 21.53
N PHE A 43 4.72 -16.04 21.69
CA PHE A 43 3.43 -16.04 21.02
C PHE A 43 3.48 -15.11 19.81
N SER A 44 3.42 -15.68 18.60
CA SER A 44 3.32 -14.93 17.35
C SER A 44 1.90 -14.97 16.79
N GLY A 45 1.57 -14.06 15.89
CA GLY A 45 0.28 -13.99 15.21
C GLY A 45 -0.19 -12.56 15.01
N SER A 46 -1.27 -12.37 14.26
CA SER A 46 -1.83 -11.04 13.95
C SER A 46 -2.30 -10.29 15.21
N ARG A 47 -2.69 -9.02 15.05
CA ARG A 47 -3.22 -8.22 16.15
C ARG A 47 -4.52 -8.85 16.67
N GLY A 48 -4.73 -8.80 17.99
CA GLY A 48 -6.00 -9.14 18.63
C GLY A 48 -6.45 -10.62 18.65
N VAL A 49 -5.68 -11.56 18.07
CA VAL A 49 -5.93 -13.02 18.15
C VAL A 49 -5.74 -13.64 19.54
N GLY A 50 -5.30 -12.85 20.53
CA GLY A 50 -5.23 -13.26 21.94
C GLY A 50 -3.83 -13.49 22.54
N LYS A 51 -2.74 -13.11 21.87
CA LYS A 51 -1.34 -13.32 22.33
C LYS A 51 -1.12 -12.95 23.82
N THR A 52 -1.41 -11.71 24.19
CA THR A 52 -1.30 -11.17 25.55
C THR A 52 -2.24 -11.89 26.54
N THR A 53 -3.40 -12.34 26.07
CA THR A 53 -4.36 -13.12 26.88
C THR A 53 -3.81 -14.51 27.22
N VAL A 54 -3.23 -15.22 26.24
CA VAL A 54 -2.54 -16.51 26.50
C VAL A 54 -1.42 -16.30 27.52
N GLY A 55 -0.63 -15.24 27.37
CA GLY A 55 0.44 -14.91 28.31
C GLY A 55 -0.05 -14.69 29.75
N ARG A 56 -1.11 -13.91 29.94
CA ARG A 56 -1.75 -13.72 31.26
C ARG A 56 -2.31 -15.02 31.84
N LEU A 57 -2.94 -15.87 31.03
CA LEU A 57 -3.44 -17.17 31.49
C LEU A 57 -2.33 -18.12 31.91
N LEU A 58 -1.22 -18.14 31.16
CA LEU A 58 -0.03 -18.90 31.53
C LEU A 58 0.56 -18.38 32.85
N ALA A 59 0.69 -17.06 33.02
CA ALA A 59 1.10 -16.47 34.30
C ALA A 59 0.17 -16.85 35.47
N LYS A 60 -1.15 -16.85 35.23
CA LYS A 60 -2.18 -17.24 36.19
C LYS A 60 -2.10 -18.72 36.57
N GLY A 61 -1.84 -19.61 35.60
CA GLY A 61 -1.63 -21.04 35.83
C GLY A 61 -0.33 -21.36 36.56
N LEU A 62 0.73 -20.58 36.35
CA LEU A 62 2.02 -20.72 37.03
C LEU A 62 2.01 -20.23 38.49
N ASN A 63 1.28 -19.14 38.75
CA ASN A 63 1.21 -18.49 40.05
C ASN A 63 -0.09 -18.75 40.82
N CYS A 64 -0.86 -19.77 40.45
CA CYS A 64 -2.04 -20.14 41.22
C CYS A 64 -1.63 -20.75 42.58
N ASP A 65 -2.25 -20.25 43.66
CA ASP A 65 -1.98 -20.70 45.03
C ASP A 65 -2.19 -22.22 45.18
N THR A 66 -3.17 -22.79 44.47
CA THR A 66 -3.46 -24.23 44.41
C THR A 66 -2.34 -25.09 43.82
N GLY A 67 -1.33 -24.47 43.18
CA GLY A 67 -0.25 -25.14 42.48
C GLY A 67 -0.16 -24.72 41.01
N VAL A 68 0.89 -25.18 40.31
CA VAL A 68 1.00 -25.00 38.87
C VAL A 68 -0.08 -25.84 38.18
N THR A 69 -0.94 -25.22 37.39
CA THR A 69 -2.09 -25.90 36.77
C THR A 69 -2.54 -25.23 35.47
N ALA A 70 -3.08 -26.03 34.54
CA ALA A 70 -3.79 -25.53 33.37
C ALA A 70 -5.17 -24.91 33.71
N GLU A 71 -5.76 -25.22 34.87
CA GLU A 71 -7.07 -24.72 35.28
C GLU A 71 -6.94 -23.81 36.52
N PRO A 72 -6.44 -22.57 36.36
CA PRO A 72 -6.30 -21.64 37.48
C PRO A 72 -7.68 -21.33 38.09
N CYS A 73 -7.77 -21.43 39.43
CA CYS A 73 -9.04 -21.40 40.14
C CYS A 73 -9.84 -20.09 40.00
N GLY A 74 -9.21 -18.98 39.59
CA GLY A 74 -9.86 -17.67 39.41
C GLY A 74 -10.25 -16.94 40.69
N VAL A 75 -10.27 -17.62 41.84
CA VAL A 75 -10.78 -17.10 43.12
C VAL A 75 -9.72 -16.81 44.17
N CYS A 76 -8.49 -17.30 44.02
CA CYS A 76 -7.39 -17.00 44.93
C CYS A 76 -6.80 -15.60 44.70
N ASP A 77 -6.01 -15.10 45.65
CA ASP A 77 -5.55 -13.72 45.63
C ASP A 77 -4.58 -13.46 44.47
N SER A 78 -3.68 -14.41 44.17
CA SER A 78 -2.82 -14.35 42.98
C SER A 78 -3.63 -14.33 41.68
N CYS A 79 -4.68 -15.16 41.57
CA CYS A 79 -5.56 -15.19 40.38
C CYS A 79 -6.30 -13.86 40.17
N ARG A 80 -6.82 -13.25 41.24
CA ARG A 80 -7.53 -11.97 41.19
C ARG A 80 -6.57 -10.82 40.87
N ALA A 81 -5.42 -10.76 41.55
CA ALA A 81 -4.44 -9.72 41.33
C ALA A 81 -3.87 -9.72 39.90
N ILE A 82 -3.71 -10.88 39.26
CA ILE A 82 -3.28 -11.00 37.86
C ILE A 82 -4.34 -10.42 36.91
N GLU A 83 -5.62 -10.76 37.14
CA GLU A 83 -6.72 -10.26 36.32
C GLU A 83 -6.93 -8.74 36.47
N GLU A 84 -6.84 -8.25 37.71
CA GLU A 84 -6.96 -6.82 38.01
C GLU A 84 -5.71 -6.00 37.65
N ASN A 85 -4.67 -6.64 37.10
CA ASN A 85 -3.39 -6.03 36.70
C ASN A 85 -2.61 -5.38 37.87
N ARG A 86 -2.65 -6.01 39.05
CA ARG A 86 -1.99 -5.56 40.29
C ARG A 86 -1.03 -6.60 40.90
N PHE A 87 -0.75 -7.71 40.21
CA PHE A 87 0.14 -8.76 40.73
C PHE A 87 1.61 -8.36 40.56
N VAL A 88 2.33 -8.26 41.68
CA VAL A 88 3.70 -7.73 41.75
C VAL A 88 4.70 -8.55 40.92
N ASP A 89 4.52 -9.87 40.89
CA ASP A 89 5.43 -10.78 40.18
C ASP A 89 5.00 -11.07 38.73
N LEU A 90 4.04 -10.30 38.18
CA LEU A 90 3.73 -10.26 36.74
C LEU A 90 4.06 -8.86 36.21
N ILE A 91 5.23 -8.73 35.59
CA ILE A 91 5.73 -7.48 35.03
C ILE A 91 5.34 -7.45 33.56
N GLU A 92 4.32 -6.64 33.24
CA GLU A 92 3.89 -6.42 31.85
C GLU A 92 4.58 -5.19 31.25
N VAL A 93 5.22 -5.38 30.11
CA VAL A 93 5.96 -4.36 29.37
C VAL A 93 5.45 -4.32 27.93
N ASP A 94 4.80 -3.22 27.55
CA ASP A 94 4.51 -2.93 26.14
C ASP A 94 5.73 -2.21 25.55
N ALA A 95 6.47 -2.90 24.68
CA ALA A 95 7.70 -2.40 24.07
C ALA A 95 7.46 -1.22 23.10
N ALA A 96 6.26 -1.09 22.51
CA ALA A 96 5.91 0.06 21.69
C ALA A 96 5.68 1.31 22.55
N SER A 97 5.18 1.15 23.78
CA SER A 97 4.95 2.27 24.72
C SER A 97 6.20 2.74 25.46
N ARG A 98 7.18 1.85 25.72
CA ARG A 98 8.39 2.11 26.50
C ARG A 98 9.66 2.08 25.64
N THR A 99 9.73 2.97 24.66
CA THR A 99 10.88 3.12 23.75
C THR A 99 12.11 3.80 24.37
N LYS A 100 12.01 4.29 25.61
CA LYS A 100 13.18 4.74 26.38
C LYS A 100 14.04 3.54 26.74
N VAL A 101 15.24 3.50 26.16
CA VAL A 101 16.16 2.35 26.23
C VAL A 101 16.51 1.95 27.67
N ASP A 102 16.51 2.91 28.60
CA ASP A 102 16.84 2.69 30.02
C ASP A 102 15.72 1.93 30.77
N ASP A 103 14.44 2.23 30.53
CA ASP A 103 13.30 1.66 31.28
C ASP A 103 13.21 0.13 31.16
N THR A 104 13.57 -0.42 29.99
CA THR A 104 13.57 -1.89 29.76
C THR A 104 14.77 -2.57 30.39
N ARG A 105 15.92 -1.90 30.44
CA ARG A 105 17.14 -2.45 31.03
C ARG A 105 17.04 -2.54 32.54
N ASP A 106 16.57 -1.49 33.20
CA ASP A 106 16.43 -1.46 34.66
C ASP A 106 15.45 -2.54 35.16
N LEU A 107 14.40 -2.85 34.39
CA LEU A 107 13.50 -3.97 34.68
C LEU A 107 14.17 -5.34 34.51
N LEU A 108 15.14 -5.48 33.60
CA LEU A 108 15.86 -6.73 33.35
C LEU A 108 17.02 -6.97 34.31
N ASP A 109 17.71 -5.93 34.78
CA ASP A 109 18.71 -6.06 35.83
C ASP A 109 18.08 -6.57 37.15
N ASN A 110 16.78 -6.30 37.36
CA ASN A 110 15.97 -6.84 38.47
C ASN A 110 15.51 -8.31 38.30
N VAL A 111 15.89 -9.01 37.22
CA VAL A 111 15.49 -10.42 36.98
C VAL A 111 16.10 -11.40 37.96
N GLN A 112 17.27 -11.10 38.54
CA GLN A 112 17.97 -12.02 39.46
C GLN A 112 17.29 -12.16 40.83
N TYR A 113 16.36 -11.26 41.18
CA TYR A 113 15.66 -11.27 42.46
C TYR A 113 14.43 -12.19 42.46
N MET A 114 14.37 -13.05 43.48
CA MET A 114 13.26 -13.95 43.80
C MET A 114 11.88 -13.23 43.76
N PRO A 115 10.80 -13.95 43.41
CA PRO A 115 9.45 -13.40 43.47
C PRO A 115 9.04 -13.04 44.92
N SER A 116 8.15 -12.06 45.04
CA SER A 116 7.71 -11.49 46.32
C SER A 116 6.55 -12.26 46.95
N VAL A 117 5.63 -12.76 46.13
CA VAL A 117 4.39 -13.46 46.52
C VAL A 117 4.18 -14.72 45.68
N GLY A 118 4.45 -14.64 44.37
CA GLY A 118 4.27 -15.74 43.43
C GLY A 118 5.30 -16.86 43.55
N ARG A 119 5.03 -17.98 42.86
CA ARG A 119 5.99 -19.08 42.65
C ARG A 119 7.05 -18.70 41.60
N TYR A 120 6.64 -17.91 40.61
CA TYR A 120 7.45 -17.46 39.49
C TYR A 120 7.31 -15.96 39.26
N LYS A 121 8.43 -15.30 38.94
CA LYS A 121 8.48 -13.94 38.44
C LYS A 121 8.32 -13.98 36.91
N VAL A 122 7.19 -13.50 36.43
CA VAL A 122 6.79 -13.59 35.02
C VAL A 122 6.98 -12.24 34.34
N TYR A 123 7.76 -12.21 33.28
CA TYR A 123 7.94 -11.04 32.42
C TYR A 123 7.13 -11.24 31.14
N LEU A 124 6.04 -10.48 30.98
CA LEU A 124 5.21 -10.48 29.78
C LEU A 124 5.55 -9.25 28.93
N ILE A 125 6.29 -9.44 27.85
CA ILE A 125 6.69 -8.38 26.94
C ILE A 125 5.83 -8.44 25.67
N ASP A 126 4.96 -7.45 25.49
CA ASP A 126 4.12 -7.31 24.30
C ASP A 126 4.82 -6.48 23.23
N GLU A 127 4.51 -6.80 21.97
CA GLU A 127 5.18 -6.35 20.74
C GLU A 127 6.72 -6.30 20.85
N VAL A 128 7.32 -7.40 21.32
CA VAL A 128 8.76 -7.53 21.61
C VAL A 128 9.68 -7.14 20.44
N HIS A 129 9.21 -7.21 19.19
CA HIS A 129 9.96 -6.79 18.01
C HIS A 129 10.29 -5.28 17.98
N MET A 130 9.61 -4.48 18.81
CA MET A 130 9.87 -3.05 19.00
C MET A 130 11.03 -2.77 19.99
N LEU A 131 11.58 -3.79 20.64
CA LEU A 131 12.75 -3.63 21.52
C LEU A 131 14.00 -3.23 20.73
N SER A 132 14.85 -2.42 21.37
CA SER A 132 16.14 -2.05 20.82
C SER A 132 17.10 -3.25 20.75
N ASN A 133 18.04 -3.25 19.80
CA ASN A 133 19.11 -4.25 19.70
C ASN A 133 19.90 -4.38 21.02
N HIS A 134 20.05 -3.30 21.78
CA HIS A 134 20.71 -3.34 23.09
C HIS A 134 19.88 -4.09 24.14
N SER A 135 18.56 -3.88 24.18
CA SER A 135 17.63 -4.61 25.05
C SER A 135 17.61 -6.12 24.74
N PHE A 136 17.66 -6.50 23.45
CA PHE A 136 17.81 -7.91 23.07
C PHE A 136 19.12 -8.52 23.55
N ASN A 137 20.24 -7.80 23.46
CA ASN A 137 21.54 -8.28 23.96
C ASN A 137 21.60 -8.43 25.48
N ALA A 138 20.83 -7.63 26.23
CA ALA A 138 20.65 -7.82 27.67
C ALA A 138 19.86 -9.12 27.96
N LEU A 139 18.74 -9.33 27.25
CA LEU A 139 17.93 -10.55 27.36
C LEU A 139 18.71 -11.84 27.05
N LEU A 140 19.62 -11.82 26.07
CA LEU A 140 20.38 -13.02 25.66
C LEU A 140 21.14 -13.67 26.83
N LYS A 141 21.79 -12.87 27.68
CA LYS A 141 22.54 -13.39 28.84
C LYS A 141 21.63 -14.16 29.80
N THR A 142 20.43 -13.64 30.05
CA THR A 142 19.46 -14.23 30.97
C THR A 142 18.64 -15.36 30.33
N LEU A 143 18.56 -15.44 29.01
CA LEU A 143 17.96 -16.56 28.28
C LEU A 143 18.94 -17.72 28.07
N GLU A 144 20.25 -17.49 28.17
CA GLU A 144 21.27 -18.54 28.18
C GLU A 144 21.36 -19.24 29.54
N GLU A 145 21.35 -18.48 30.64
CA GLU A 145 21.37 -19.00 32.01
C GLU A 145 20.16 -18.47 32.82
N PRO A 146 18.94 -18.95 32.53
CA PRO A 146 17.72 -18.45 33.17
C PRO A 146 17.58 -18.93 34.63
N PRO A 147 17.33 -18.03 35.61
CA PRO A 147 17.00 -18.44 36.97
C PRO A 147 15.71 -19.26 37.01
N GLU A 148 15.66 -20.34 37.81
CA GLU A 148 14.53 -21.28 37.84
C GLU A 148 13.17 -20.63 38.15
N HIS A 149 13.19 -19.55 38.95
CA HIS A 149 12.01 -18.78 39.36
C HIS A 149 11.56 -17.75 38.32
N VAL A 150 12.27 -17.57 37.21
CA VAL A 150 11.94 -16.59 36.16
C VAL A 150 11.28 -17.27 34.98
N LYS A 151 10.25 -16.62 34.42
CA LYS A 151 9.57 -17.05 33.19
C LYS A 151 9.37 -15.85 32.26
N PHE A 152 9.87 -15.96 31.03
CA PHE A 152 9.65 -14.97 29.98
C PHE A 152 8.49 -15.38 29.08
N ILE A 153 7.63 -14.42 28.77
CA ILE A 153 6.56 -14.54 27.79
C ILE A 153 6.66 -13.36 26.84
N PHE A 154 6.98 -13.65 25.59
CA PHE A 154 7.09 -12.67 24.52
C PHE A 154 5.84 -12.75 23.63
N ALA A 155 5.31 -11.61 23.21
CA ALA A 155 4.27 -11.53 22.18
C ALA A 155 4.73 -10.63 21.03
N THR A 156 4.34 -10.98 19.79
CA THR A 156 4.72 -10.21 18.58
C THR A 156 3.70 -10.37 17.45
N THR A 157 3.50 -9.32 16.65
CA THR A 157 2.97 -9.42 15.27
C THR A 157 4.02 -9.88 14.26
N GLU A 158 5.29 -9.53 14.46
CA GLU A 158 6.37 -9.66 13.47
C GLU A 158 7.49 -10.59 14.01
N PRO A 159 7.34 -11.93 13.91
CA PRO A 159 8.36 -12.87 14.39
C PRO A 159 9.67 -12.78 13.58
N ALA A 160 9.61 -12.40 12.30
CA ALA A 160 10.77 -12.29 11.42
C ALA A 160 11.76 -11.18 11.82
N ARG A 161 11.34 -10.20 12.63
CA ARG A 161 12.22 -9.12 13.13
C ARG A 161 12.89 -9.45 14.46
N ILE A 162 12.52 -10.57 15.09
CA ILE A 162 13.17 -11.04 16.31
C ILE A 162 14.46 -11.77 15.93
N PRO A 163 15.61 -11.46 16.57
CA PRO A 163 16.86 -12.16 16.30
C PRO A 163 16.74 -13.69 16.48
N VAL A 164 17.30 -14.46 15.54
CA VAL A 164 17.28 -15.93 15.56
C VAL A 164 17.88 -16.50 16.86
N THR A 165 18.79 -15.77 17.50
CA THR A 165 19.39 -16.09 18.81
C THR A 165 18.37 -16.11 19.95
N ILE A 166 17.31 -15.28 19.89
CA ILE A 166 16.18 -15.32 20.84
C ILE A 166 15.22 -16.44 20.44
N LEU A 167 14.89 -16.55 19.15
CA LEU A 167 13.95 -17.55 18.62
C LEU A 167 14.35 -18.99 18.97
N SER A 168 15.65 -19.31 18.92
CA SER A 168 16.17 -20.65 19.24
C SER A 168 16.11 -21.02 20.73
N ARG A 169 15.91 -20.04 21.63
CA ARG A 169 15.80 -20.23 23.09
C ARG A 169 14.35 -20.21 23.58
N CYS A 170 13.37 -19.90 22.72
CA CYS A 170 11.96 -19.79 23.07
C CYS A 170 11.13 -20.99 22.57
N LEU A 171 10.13 -21.42 23.35
CA LEU A 171 9.05 -22.25 22.84
C LEU A 171 8.10 -21.38 22.01
N GLN A 172 8.07 -21.61 20.69
CA GLN A 172 7.32 -20.78 19.75
C GLN A 172 5.90 -21.33 19.52
N PHE A 173 4.91 -20.44 19.60
CA PHE A 173 3.50 -20.74 19.43
C PHE A 173 2.86 -19.70 18.51
N GLU A 174 2.52 -20.12 17.30
CA GLU A 174 1.77 -19.29 16.35
C GLU A 174 0.27 -19.37 16.63
N LEU A 175 -0.33 -18.24 16.97
CA LEU A 175 -1.77 -18.08 17.11
C LEU A 175 -2.38 -17.76 15.74
N LYS A 176 -3.37 -18.55 15.35
CA LYS A 176 -4.03 -18.43 14.06
C LYS A 176 -5.06 -17.30 14.06
N ARG A 177 -5.40 -16.78 12.89
CA ARG A 177 -6.63 -16.00 12.69
C ARG A 177 -7.85 -16.85 13.05
N ILE A 178 -8.86 -16.24 13.64
CA ILE A 178 -10.09 -16.91 14.06
C ILE A 178 -11.10 -16.80 12.89
N GLY A 179 -11.68 -17.92 12.43
CA GLY A 179 -12.68 -17.89 11.35
C GLY A 179 -13.91 -17.07 11.71
N ALA A 180 -14.58 -16.47 10.70
CA ALA A 180 -15.65 -15.49 10.94
C ALA A 180 -16.81 -16.12 11.73
N GLU A 181 -17.22 -17.34 11.37
CA GLU A 181 -18.24 -18.12 12.07
C GLU A 181 -17.98 -18.23 13.59
N ARG A 182 -16.72 -18.47 13.99
CA ARG A 182 -16.33 -18.60 15.40
C ARG A 182 -16.31 -17.26 16.14
N ILE A 183 -16.03 -16.16 15.45
CA ILE A 183 -16.16 -14.81 16.02
C ILE A 183 -17.64 -14.52 16.24
N ARG A 184 -18.50 -14.80 15.25
CA ARG A 184 -19.96 -14.63 15.33
C ARG A 184 -20.58 -15.43 16.47
N GLU A 185 -20.30 -16.73 16.56
CA GLU A 185 -20.76 -17.60 17.65
C GLU A 185 -20.42 -17.00 19.03
N ARG A 186 -19.17 -16.54 19.19
CA ARG A 186 -18.71 -15.92 20.43
C ARG A 186 -19.38 -14.58 20.73
N MET A 187 -19.63 -13.74 19.72
CA MET A 187 -20.40 -12.51 19.87
C MET A 187 -21.84 -12.80 20.30
N GLY A 188 -22.50 -13.79 19.68
CA GLY A 188 -23.85 -14.23 20.05
C GLY A 188 -23.92 -14.67 21.52
N THR A 189 -23.03 -15.58 21.95
CA THR A 189 -22.95 -16.02 23.37
C THR A 189 -22.74 -14.85 24.35
N ILE A 190 -21.96 -13.84 23.96
CA ILE A 190 -21.73 -12.64 24.78
C ILE A 190 -23.00 -11.80 24.88
N LEU A 191 -23.69 -11.55 23.77
CA LEU A 191 -24.90 -10.72 23.74
C LEU A 191 -26.08 -11.39 24.47
N GLU A 192 -26.23 -12.71 24.35
CA GLU A 192 -27.17 -13.51 25.15
C GLU A 192 -26.91 -13.35 26.65
N ALA A 193 -25.64 -13.38 27.08
CA ALA A 193 -25.26 -13.22 28.48
C ALA A 193 -25.36 -11.77 29.00
N GLU A 194 -25.23 -10.76 28.13
CA GLU A 194 -25.54 -9.36 28.45
C GLU A 194 -27.05 -9.04 28.37
N GLY A 195 -27.86 -9.94 27.83
CA GLY A 195 -29.30 -9.75 27.65
C GLY A 195 -29.68 -8.79 26.50
N VAL A 196 -28.82 -8.68 25.48
CA VAL A 196 -29.00 -7.74 24.36
C VAL A 196 -29.52 -8.45 23.11
N ALA A 197 -30.51 -7.83 22.45
CA ALA A 197 -31.04 -8.29 21.17
C ALA A 197 -30.09 -7.92 20.00
N ALA A 198 -29.86 -8.89 19.12
CA ALA A 198 -29.02 -8.75 17.93
C ALA A 198 -29.62 -9.48 16.73
N GLU A 199 -29.44 -8.91 15.53
CA GLU A 199 -29.82 -9.51 14.26
C GLU A 199 -28.67 -10.36 13.68
N ALA A 200 -28.97 -11.52 13.08
CA ALA A 200 -27.95 -12.46 12.63
C ALA A 200 -27.01 -11.87 11.56
N GLU A 201 -27.58 -11.21 10.54
CA GLU A 201 -26.83 -10.52 9.48
C GLU A 201 -25.89 -9.43 10.04
N ALA A 202 -26.33 -8.73 11.09
CA ALA A 202 -25.50 -7.72 11.76
C ALA A 202 -24.27 -8.33 12.44
N LEU A 203 -24.42 -9.53 13.02
CA LEU A 203 -23.30 -10.29 13.59
C LEU A 203 -22.39 -10.88 12.52
N ASP A 204 -22.93 -11.32 11.38
CA ASP A 204 -22.13 -11.76 10.22
C ASP A 204 -21.25 -10.62 9.69
N LEU A 205 -21.80 -9.42 9.56
CA LEU A 205 -21.05 -8.22 9.15
C LEU A 205 -19.94 -7.85 10.16
N LEU A 206 -20.26 -7.82 11.46
CA LEU A 206 -19.27 -7.53 12.51
C LEU A 206 -18.17 -8.59 12.58
N ALA A 207 -18.50 -9.86 12.41
CA ALA A 207 -17.54 -10.97 12.45
C ALA A 207 -16.59 -10.97 11.24
N ARG A 208 -17.07 -10.57 10.05
CA ARG A 208 -16.23 -10.34 8.86
C ARG A 208 -15.34 -9.11 9.02
N ALA A 209 -15.90 -7.99 9.47
CA ALA A 209 -15.16 -6.75 9.72
C ALA A 209 -14.09 -6.87 10.82
N ALA A 210 -14.19 -7.90 11.68
CA ALA A 210 -13.18 -8.23 12.67
C ALA A 210 -11.88 -8.81 12.07
N ASP A 211 -11.86 -9.24 10.81
CA ASP A 211 -10.67 -9.75 10.08
C ASP A 211 -9.85 -10.81 10.85
N GLY A 212 -10.55 -11.70 11.57
CA GLY A 212 -9.94 -12.75 12.38
C GLY A 212 -9.45 -12.33 13.77
N SER A 213 -9.65 -11.08 14.16
CA SER A 213 -9.32 -10.51 15.47
C SER A 213 -10.55 -10.40 16.38
N LEU A 214 -10.65 -11.30 17.37
CA LEU A 214 -11.75 -11.25 18.35
C LEU A 214 -11.73 -9.96 19.18
N ARG A 215 -10.56 -9.37 19.44
CA ARG A 215 -10.46 -8.09 20.17
C ARG A 215 -11.11 -6.95 19.38
N ASP A 216 -10.80 -6.86 18.09
CA ASP A 216 -11.28 -5.76 17.26
C ASP A 216 -12.77 -5.98 16.93
N GLY A 217 -13.19 -7.23 16.68
CA GLY A 217 -14.61 -7.59 16.59
C GLY A 217 -15.43 -7.19 17.82
N LEU A 218 -14.98 -7.52 19.05
CA LEU A 218 -15.68 -7.07 20.26
C LEU A 218 -15.68 -5.54 20.43
N SER A 219 -14.67 -4.85 19.90
CA SER A 219 -14.61 -3.38 19.90
C SER A 219 -15.58 -2.75 18.88
N LEU A 220 -15.81 -3.40 17.74
CA LEU A 220 -16.86 -3.04 16.77
C LEU A 220 -18.25 -3.34 17.33
N LEU A 221 -18.41 -4.44 18.08
CA LEU A 221 -19.65 -4.78 18.76
C LEU A 221 -20.02 -3.75 19.84
N ASP A 222 -19.06 -3.33 20.67
CA ASP A 222 -19.25 -2.21 21.61
C ASP A 222 -19.69 -0.93 20.88
N GLN A 223 -19.12 -0.61 19.71
CA GLN A 223 -19.53 0.55 18.92
C GLN A 223 -20.98 0.40 18.42
N ALA A 224 -21.33 -0.75 17.84
CA ALA A 224 -22.67 -1.05 17.34
C ALA A 224 -23.73 -0.92 18.45
N LEU A 225 -23.41 -1.36 19.68
CA LEU A 225 -24.29 -1.19 20.85
C LEU A 225 -24.49 0.27 21.25
N ASN A 226 -23.45 1.10 21.16
CA ASN A 226 -23.53 2.52 21.48
C ASN A 226 -24.30 3.31 20.40
N PHE A 227 -24.15 2.98 19.12
CA PHE A 227 -24.92 3.58 18.03
C PHE A 227 -26.38 3.10 17.96
N GLY A 228 -26.63 1.81 18.21
CA GLY A 228 -27.96 1.18 18.11
C GLY A 228 -28.83 1.28 19.36
N GLU A 229 -28.59 2.25 20.24
CA GLU A 229 -29.31 2.46 21.52
C GLU A 229 -29.45 1.18 22.37
N GLY A 230 -28.37 0.36 22.44
CA GLY A 230 -28.37 -0.90 23.17
C GLY A 230 -28.96 -2.09 22.40
N ARG A 231 -29.01 -2.04 21.07
CA ARG A 231 -29.41 -3.15 20.18
C ARG A 231 -28.42 -3.26 19.02
N VAL A 232 -28.25 -4.46 18.47
CA VAL A 232 -27.39 -4.69 17.30
C VAL A 232 -28.25 -5.00 16.07
N ALA A 233 -28.64 -3.94 15.35
CA ALA A 233 -29.45 -4.03 14.14
C ALA A 233 -28.58 -3.92 12.87
N ASP A 234 -28.94 -4.65 11.81
CA ASP A 234 -28.20 -4.72 10.55
C ASP A 234 -28.02 -3.32 9.93
N ALA A 235 -29.10 -2.54 9.80
CA ALA A 235 -29.03 -1.19 9.23
C ALA A 235 -28.05 -0.26 9.97
N VAL A 236 -27.96 -0.35 11.31
CA VAL A 236 -27.03 0.46 12.12
C VAL A 236 -25.59 -0.03 11.95
N VAL A 237 -25.39 -1.34 11.92
CA VAL A 237 -24.07 -1.94 11.67
C VAL A 237 -23.58 -1.61 10.25
N ARG A 238 -24.47 -1.59 9.24
CA ARG A 238 -24.12 -1.22 7.86
C ARG A 238 -23.69 0.24 7.72
N ASP A 239 -24.39 1.14 8.40
CA ASP A 239 -24.04 2.57 8.45
C ASP A 239 -22.69 2.76 9.17
N MET A 240 -22.54 2.17 10.37
CA MET A 240 -21.32 2.24 11.17
C MET A 240 -20.07 1.67 10.47
N LEU A 241 -20.21 0.54 9.77
CA LEU A 241 -19.11 -0.10 9.04
C LEU A 241 -18.89 0.48 7.64
N GLY A 242 -19.75 1.38 7.17
CA GLY A 242 -19.70 1.88 5.79
C GLY A 242 -19.97 0.80 4.73
N THR A 243 -20.74 -0.26 5.03
CA THR A 243 -21.09 -1.25 3.99
C THR A 243 -22.14 -0.73 3.01
N VAL A 244 -22.98 0.23 3.43
CA VAL A 244 -23.80 1.07 2.51
C VAL A 244 -22.90 1.75 1.46
N SER A 245 -21.71 2.14 1.90
CA SER A 245 -20.68 2.76 1.10
C SER A 245 -20.04 1.76 0.12
N ARG A 246 -19.82 0.50 0.53
CA ARG A 246 -19.42 -0.61 -0.37
C ARG A 246 -20.48 -0.94 -1.43
N ASP A 247 -21.76 -0.94 -1.06
CA ASP A 247 -22.88 -1.18 -1.99
C ASP A 247 -22.94 -0.12 -3.10
N ARG A 248 -22.61 1.15 -2.78
CA ARG A 248 -22.46 2.24 -3.78
C ARG A 248 -21.27 2.02 -4.72
N VAL A 249 -20.13 1.57 -4.20
CA VAL A 249 -18.94 1.27 -5.03
C VAL A 249 -19.18 0.06 -5.93
N LEU A 250 -19.95 -0.94 -5.48
CA LEU A 250 -20.39 -2.05 -6.31
C LEU A 250 -21.40 -1.60 -7.39
N ALA A 251 -22.33 -0.69 -7.08
CA ALA A 251 -23.23 -0.09 -8.07
C ALA A 251 -22.49 0.80 -9.09
N LEU A 252 -21.38 1.45 -8.68
CA LEU A 252 -20.47 2.15 -9.58
C LEU A 252 -19.75 1.16 -10.52
N LEU A 253 -19.28 0.02 -10.00
CA LEU A 253 -18.68 -1.03 -10.82
C LEU A 253 -19.66 -1.60 -11.85
N GLU A 254 -20.92 -1.81 -11.46
CA GLU A 254 -22.00 -2.24 -12.35
C GLU A 254 -22.20 -1.24 -13.50
N ALA A 255 -22.32 0.06 -13.21
CA ALA A 255 -22.45 1.10 -14.24
C ALA A 255 -21.22 1.19 -15.17
N VAL A 256 -20.00 0.98 -14.64
CA VAL A 256 -18.76 0.92 -15.45
C VAL A 256 -18.73 -0.31 -16.35
N ALA A 257 -19.14 -1.48 -15.84
CA ALA A 257 -19.20 -2.72 -16.62
C ALA A 257 -20.26 -2.68 -17.73
N GLU A 258 -21.40 -2.01 -17.48
CA GLU A 258 -22.42 -1.73 -18.50
C GLU A 258 -21.99 -0.63 -19.50
N ARG A 259 -20.86 0.06 -19.25
CA ARG A 259 -20.34 1.21 -20.00
C ARG A 259 -21.36 2.37 -20.12
N ASP A 260 -22.28 2.50 -19.17
CA ASP A 260 -23.19 3.64 -19.11
C ASP A 260 -22.50 4.82 -18.40
N GLY A 261 -21.97 5.74 -19.21
CA GLY A 261 -21.29 6.94 -18.71
C GLY A 261 -22.19 7.91 -17.95
N LEU A 262 -23.52 7.90 -18.16
CA LEU A 262 -24.44 8.73 -17.41
C LEU A 262 -24.66 8.12 -16.02
N ALA A 263 -25.04 6.84 -15.97
CA ALA A 263 -25.22 6.13 -14.71
C ALA A 263 -23.92 6.10 -13.89
N ALA A 264 -22.76 5.92 -14.54
CA ALA A 264 -21.47 5.91 -13.84
C ALA A 264 -21.16 7.27 -13.19
N LEU A 265 -21.43 8.41 -13.86
CA LEU A 265 -21.28 9.73 -13.26
C LEU A 265 -22.30 10.00 -12.14
N GLU A 266 -23.54 9.52 -12.27
CA GLU A 266 -24.53 9.58 -11.19
C GLU A 266 -24.06 8.79 -9.96
N ARG A 267 -23.48 7.59 -10.14
CA ARG A 267 -22.88 6.81 -9.06
C ARG A 267 -21.65 7.48 -8.44
N VAL A 268 -20.81 8.15 -9.22
CA VAL A 268 -19.69 8.95 -8.67
C VAL A 268 -20.21 10.11 -7.83
N ALA A 269 -21.30 10.77 -8.24
CA ALA A 269 -21.95 11.80 -7.43
C ALA A 269 -22.52 11.22 -6.11
N GLU A 270 -23.22 10.08 -6.15
CA GLU A 270 -23.71 9.39 -4.94
C GLU A 270 -22.58 9.00 -3.97
N VAL A 271 -21.43 8.56 -4.49
CA VAL A 271 -20.24 8.24 -3.69
C VAL A 271 -19.64 9.51 -3.08
N ALA A 272 -19.45 10.59 -3.86
CA ALA A 272 -18.87 11.84 -3.38
C ALA A 272 -19.77 12.55 -2.35
N ASP A 273 -21.06 12.65 -2.63
CA ASP A 273 -22.03 13.32 -1.77
C ASP A 273 -22.31 12.53 -0.47
N SER A 274 -21.84 11.28 -0.37
CA SER A 274 -21.91 10.48 0.86
C SER A 274 -20.88 10.83 1.94
N GLY A 275 -19.87 11.66 1.61
CA GLY A 275 -18.77 11.98 2.52
C GLY A 275 -17.74 10.86 2.70
N MET A 276 -17.75 9.85 1.83
CA MET A 276 -16.70 8.83 1.74
C MET A 276 -15.35 9.45 1.31
N ASP A 277 -14.24 8.93 1.84
CA ASP A 277 -12.91 9.18 1.29
C ASP A 277 -12.80 8.57 -0.11
N LEU A 278 -12.55 9.40 -1.12
CA LEU A 278 -12.52 8.98 -2.53
C LEU A 278 -11.29 8.12 -2.88
N ASP A 279 -10.21 8.19 -2.09
CA ASP A 279 -9.09 7.25 -2.24
C ASP A 279 -9.51 5.85 -1.76
N ALA A 280 -10.26 5.79 -0.66
CA ALA A 280 -10.85 4.54 -0.16
C ALA A 280 -11.91 4.00 -1.14
N ALA A 281 -12.76 4.86 -1.71
CA ALA A 281 -13.74 4.49 -2.74
C ALA A 281 -13.08 3.76 -3.93
N LEU A 282 -11.98 4.33 -4.42
CA LEU A 282 -11.25 3.81 -5.56
C LEU A 282 -10.41 2.57 -5.20
N ALA A 283 -9.93 2.48 -3.94
CA ALA A 283 -9.31 1.28 -3.41
C ALA A 283 -10.31 0.11 -3.30
N ASP A 284 -11.54 0.37 -2.85
CA ASP A 284 -12.61 -0.62 -2.80
C ASP A 284 -13.02 -1.07 -4.21
N LEU A 285 -13.14 -0.14 -5.16
CA LEU A 285 -13.42 -0.46 -6.57
C LEU A 285 -12.36 -1.39 -7.17
N LEU A 286 -11.07 -1.12 -6.89
CA LEU A 286 -9.95 -1.98 -7.26
C LEU A 286 -10.02 -3.35 -6.57
N GLY A 287 -10.46 -3.40 -5.31
CA GLY A 287 -10.69 -4.65 -4.58
C GLY A 287 -11.81 -5.51 -5.18
N LEU A 288 -12.90 -4.89 -5.63
CA LEU A 288 -13.99 -5.58 -6.33
C LEU A 288 -13.54 -6.09 -7.71
N LEU A 289 -12.84 -5.26 -8.50
CA LEU A 289 -12.24 -5.67 -9.78
C LEU A 289 -11.27 -6.85 -9.61
N HIS A 290 -10.42 -6.82 -8.57
CA HIS A 290 -9.54 -7.94 -8.24
C HIS A 290 -10.32 -9.22 -7.93
N ARG A 291 -11.41 -9.12 -7.14
CA ARG A 291 -12.29 -10.26 -6.87
C ARG A 291 -12.85 -10.83 -8.17
N VAL A 292 -13.45 -10.01 -9.02
CA VAL A 292 -13.99 -10.43 -10.34
C VAL A 292 -12.92 -11.15 -11.18
N ALA A 293 -11.69 -10.60 -11.25
CA ALA A 293 -10.59 -11.24 -11.97
C ALA A 293 -10.21 -12.62 -11.39
N VAL A 294 -10.23 -12.78 -10.06
CA VAL A 294 -10.00 -14.08 -9.40
C VAL A 294 -11.13 -15.07 -9.70
N MET A 295 -12.39 -14.64 -9.69
CA MET A 295 -13.54 -15.49 -10.04
C MET A 295 -13.40 -16.05 -11.47
N GLN A 296 -13.01 -15.19 -12.42
CA GLN A 296 -12.81 -15.58 -13.82
C GLN A 296 -11.59 -16.50 -14.03
N ALA A 297 -10.48 -16.24 -13.32
CA ALA A 297 -9.22 -16.96 -13.51
C ALA A 297 -9.13 -18.28 -12.72
N VAL A 298 -9.79 -18.38 -11.56
CA VAL A 298 -9.71 -19.55 -10.66
C VAL A 298 -11.09 -19.95 -10.12
N PRO A 299 -11.97 -20.52 -10.97
CA PRO A 299 -13.32 -20.92 -10.55
C PRO A 299 -13.31 -21.90 -9.38
N GLY A 300 -14.12 -21.61 -8.36
CA GLY A 300 -14.27 -22.37 -7.13
C GLY A 300 -13.48 -21.81 -5.95
N ARG A 301 -12.53 -20.90 -6.16
CA ARG A 301 -11.76 -20.28 -5.07
C ARG A 301 -12.60 -19.30 -4.24
N GLU A 302 -13.65 -18.72 -4.82
CA GLU A 302 -14.57 -17.86 -4.08
C GLU A 302 -15.40 -18.62 -3.04
N ALA A 303 -15.55 -19.95 -3.13
CA ALA A 303 -16.22 -20.74 -2.11
C ALA A 303 -15.45 -20.78 -0.77
N GLU A 304 -14.15 -20.44 -0.79
CA GLU A 304 -13.28 -20.36 0.39
C GLU A 304 -13.20 -18.93 0.98
N ASP A 305 -13.71 -17.91 0.28
CA ASP A 305 -13.73 -16.52 0.81
C ASP A 305 -14.94 -16.31 1.74
N GLU A 306 -14.73 -16.58 3.04
CA GLU A 306 -15.68 -16.33 4.13
C GLU A 306 -16.10 -14.84 4.26
N THR A 307 -15.35 -13.90 3.66
CA THR A 307 -15.59 -12.45 3.83
C THR A 307 -16.69 -11.87 2.93
N LEU A 308 -17.20 -12.65 1.96
CA LEU A 308 -18.25 -12.22 1.03
C LEU A 308 -19.67 -12.46 1.59
N VAL A 309 -20.53 -11.44 1.53
CA VAL A 309 -21.98 -11.58 1.78
C VAL A 309 -22.63 -12.33 0.61
N ALA A 310 -23.70 -13.11 0.87
CA ALA A 310 -24.35 -13.92 -0.16
C ALA A 310 -24.94 -13.10 -1.33
N ASP A 311 -25.33 -11.84 -1.10
CA ASP A 311 -25.82 -10.93 -2.14
C ASP A 311 -24.67 -10.27 -2.93
N GLU A 312 -23.64 -9.75 -2.24
CA GLU A 312 -22.40 -9.23 -2.85
C GLU A 312 -21.75 -10.28 -3.77
N ARG A 313 -21.68 -11.53 -3.30
CA ARG A 313 -21.21 -12.69 -4.08
C ARG A 313 -22.01 -12.84 -5.38
N ARG A 314 -23.34 -12.84 -5.32
CA ARG A 314 -24.20 -13.01 -6.50
C ARG A 314 -24.00 -11.89 -7.52
N ARG A 315 -23.85 -10.65 -7.06
CA ARG A 315 -23.59 -9.48 -7.92
C ARG A 315 -22.20 -9.57 -8.57
N LEU A 316 -21.17 -9.97 -7.82
CA LEU A 316 -19.82 -10.19 -8.37
C LEU A 316 -19.76 -11.37 -9.34
N GLU A 317 -20.47 -12.47 -9.08
CA GLU A 317 -20.62 -13.61 -10.02
C GLU A 317 -21.30 -13.17 -11.33
N ALA A 318 -22.31 -12.29 -11.25
CA ALA A 318 -22.95 -11.70 -12.42
C ALA A 318 -22.01 -10.78 -13.21
N LEU A 319 -21.22 -9.94 -12.54
CA LEU A 319 -20.20 -9.09 -13.16
C LEU A 319 -19.09 -9.91 -13.83
N ALA A 320 -18.65 -10.99 -13.18
CA ALA A 320 -17.67 -11.93 -13.73
C ALA A 320 -18.17 -12.67 -14.97
N ALA A 321 -19.48 -12.89 -15.10
CA ALA A 321 -20.10 -13.45 -16.30
C ALA A 321 -20.37 -12.40 -17.41
N ALA A 322 -20.56 -11.13 -17.05
CA ALA A 322 -20.91 -10.06 -17.98
C ALA A 322 -19.70 -9.31 -18.59
N THR A 323 -18.58 -9.24 -17.86
CA THR A 323 -17.39 -8.44 -18.25
C THR A 323 -16.30 -9.34 -18.85
N ALA A 324 -15.64 -8.92 -19.94
CA ALA A 324 -14.51 -9.67 -20.49
C ALA A 324 -13.28 -9.62 -19.53
N PRO A 325 -12.48 -10.70 -19.40
CA PRO A 325 -11.28 -10.68 -18.54
C PRO A 325 -10.28 -9.58 -18.90
N GLU A 326 -10.15 -9.26 -20.18
CA GLU A 326 -9.32 -8.17 -20.70
C GLU A 326 -9.80 -6.79 -20.21
N ASP A 327 -11.12 -6.57 -20.21
CA ASP A 327 -11.76 -5.35 -19.69
C ASP A 327 -11.57 -5.22 -18.17
N VAL A 328 -11.68 -6.32 -17.42
CA VAL A 328 -11.43 -6.31 -15.96
C VAL A 328 -9.98 -5.91 -15.65
N GLN A 329 -9.00 -6.42 -16.41
CA GLN A 329 -7.59 -6.00 -16.27
C GLN A 329 -7.38 -4.54 -16.66
N LEU A 330 -8.02 -4.08 -17.74
CA LEU A 330 -7.96 -2.69 -18.20
C LEU A 330 -8.54 -1.72 -17.16
N PHE A 331 -9.74 -1.99 -16.64
CA PHE A 331 -10.37 -1.20 -15.58
C PHE A 331 -9.50 -1.18 -14.32
N TYR A 332 -8.92 -2.32 -13.93
CA TYR A 332 -8.00 -2.41 -12.79
C TYR A 332 -6.75 -1.54 -13.00
N GLN A 333 -6.15 -1.55 -14.19
CA GLN A 333 -5.01 -0.70 -14.52
C GLN A 333 -5.38 0.80 -14.53
N ILE A 334 -6.51 1.16 -15.13
CA ILE A 334 -7.02 2.54 -15.15
C ILE A 334 -7.29 3.05 -13.74
N GLY A 335 -7.88 2.22 -12.86
CA GLY A 335 -8.14 2.58 -11.47
C GLY A 335 -6.86 2.76 -10.66
N LEU A 336 -5.84 1.91 -10.89
CA LEU A 336 -4.52 2.02 -10.26
C LEU A 336 -3.81 3.32 -10.65
N GLN A 337 -3.92 3.74 -11.92
CA GLN A 337 -3.40 5.02 -12.37
C GLN A 337 -4.25 6.18 -11.82
N GLY A 338 -5.57 6.09 -11.89
CA GLY A 338 -6.50 7.07 -11.35
C GLY A 338 -6.26 7.36 -9.87
N ARG A 339 -5.91 6.34 -9.07
CA ARG A 339 -5.58 6.48 -7.65
C ARG A 339 -4.27 7.24 -7.41
N ARG A 340 -3.28 7.08 -8.29
CA ARG A 340 -2.05 7.89 -8.27
C ARG A 340 -2.32 9.33 -8.69
N ASP A 341 -3.14 9.51 -9.73
CA ASP A 341 -3.56 10.82 -10.24
C ASP A 341 -4.42 11.59 -9.23
N LEU A 342 -5.18 10.90 -8.35
CA LEU A 342 -6.15 11.47 -7.43
C LEU A 342 -5.55 12.56 -6.50
N ALA A 343 -4.34 12.33 -6.00
CA ALA A 343 -3.63 13.28 -5.14
C ALA A 343 -3.07 14.51 -5.90
N ALA A 344 -2.96 14.41 -7.23
CA ALA A 344 -2.54 15.49 -8.12
C ALA A 344 -3.73 16.19 -8.83
N ALA A 345 -4.95 15.68 -8.65
CA ALA A 345 -6.15 16.24 -9.24
C ALA A 345 -6.50 17.60 -8.60
N PRO A 346 -7.08 18.57 -9.35
CA PRO A 346 -7.53 19.85 -8.79
C PRO A 346 -8.60 19.72 -7.69
N ASP A 347 -9.36 18.63 -7.73
CA ASP A 347 -10.39 18.24 -6.78
C ASP A 347 -10.50 16.70 -6.81
N PRO A 348 -10.47 16.00 -5.65
CA PRO A 348 -10.60 14.54 -5.60
C PRO A 348 -11.85 14.00 -6.31
N ARG A 349 -12.97 14.73 -6.29
CA ARG A 349 -14.18 14.32 -7.04
C ARG A 349 -13.91 14.26 -8.54
N VAL A 350 -13.31 15.31 -9.11
CA VAL A 350 -12.92 15.37 -10.52
C VAL A 350 -11.88 14.28 -10.85
N GLY A 351 -10.98 13.95 -9.92
CA GLY A 351 -10.05 12.83 -10.08
C GLY A 351 -10.77 11.48 -10.24
N LEU A 352 -11.77 11.21 -9.40
CA LEU A 352 -12.58 9.98 -9.50
C LEU A 352 -13.47 9.96 -10.75
N GLU A 353 -14.15 11.08 -11.08
CA GLU A 353 -14.94 11.24 -12.30
C GLU A 353 -14.07 10.95 -13.55
N MET A 354 -12.85 11.49 -13.61
CA MET A 354 -11.92 11.23 -14.72
C MET A 354 -11.41 9.78 -14.76
N ALA A 355 -11.20 9.12 -13.63
CA ALA A 355 -10.83 7.71 -13.59
C ALA A 355 -11.96 6.82 -14.14
N VAL A 356 -13.19 7.06 -13.70
CA VAL A 356 -14.40 6.33 -14.14
C VAL A 356 -14.71 6.57 -15.61
N LEU A 357 -14.64 7.83 -16.08
CA LEU A 357 -14.83 8.17 -17.49
C LEU A 357 -13.78 7.48 -18.40
N ARG A 358 -12.54 7.33 -17.94
CA ARG A 358 -11.52 6.56 -18.68
C ARG A 358 -11.89 5.08 -18.75
N MET A 359 -12.40 4.47 -17.68
CA MET A 359 -12.85 3.06 -17.70
C MET A 359 -13.98 2.86 -18.72
N VAL A 360 -15.00 3.72 -18.70
CA VAL A 360 -16.13 3.65 -19.64
C VAL A 360 -15.68 3.87 -21.09
N ALA A 361 -14.83 4.87 -21.34
CA ALA A 361 -14.45 5.31 -22.70
C ALA A 361 -13.37 4.46 -23.38
N PHE A 362 -12.53 3.73 -22.64
CA PHE A 362 -11.53 2.85 -23.24
C PHE A 362 -12.13 1.48 -23.58
N ASP A 363 -12.35 1.24 -24.87
CA ASP A 363 -12.61 -0.09 -25.44
C ASP A 363 -11.29 -0.65 -26.03
N PRO A 364 -10.78 -1.81 -25.58
CA PRO A 364 -9.55 -2.40 -26.12
C PRO A 364 -9.67 -2.86 -27.58
N PHE A 365 -10.88 -2.93 -28.17
CA PHE A 365 -11.10 -3.47 -29.52
C PHE A 365 -11.04 -2.46 -30.69
N GLU A 366 -11.11 -1.14 -30.46
CA GLU A 366 -10.98 -0.16 -31.56
C GLU A 366 -9.52 0.06 -32.03
N ALA A 367 -8.53 -0.36 -31.24
CA ALA A 367 -7.10 -0.28 -31.59
C ALA A 367 -6.66 -1.27 -32.70
N GLY A 368 -7.61 -1.81 -33.47
CA GLY A 368 -7.46 -2.85 -34.49
C GLY A 368 -7.95 -2.48 -35.88
N GLY A 369 -8.05 -1.19 -36.23
CA GLY A 369 -8.30 -0.74 -37.62
C GLY A 369 -9.77 -0.72 -38.04
N GLY A 370 -10.68 -0.37 -37.13
CA GLY A 370 -12.03 0.09 -37.48
C GLY A 370 -12.01 1.51 -38.05
N GLU A 371 -12.98 1.85 -38.90
CA GLU A 371 -13.18 3.22 -39.38
C GLU A 371 -13.50 4.17 -38.21
N PRO A 372 -13.08 5.45 -38.27
CA PRO A 372 -13.35 6.40 -37.20
C PRO A 372 -14.87 6.53 -36.95
N PRO A 373 -15.30 6.80 -35.70
CA PRO A 373 -16.70 6.75 -35.31
C PRO A 373 -17.54 7.60 -36.26
N ALA A 374 -18.46 6.94 -36.96
CA ALA A 374 -19.36 7.58 -37.89
C ALA A 374 -20.13 8.67 -37.13
N GLN A 375 -19.83 9.93 -37.46
CA GLN A 375 -20.54 11.08 -36.92
C GLN A 375 -22.03 10.80 -37.07
N THR A 376 -22.77 10.84 -35.95
CA THR A 376 -24.23 10.81 -35.93
C THR A 376 -24.75 12.11 -36.52
N ALA A 377 -24.63 12.21 -37.84
CA ALA A 377 -25.26 13.21 -38.67
C ALA A 377 -26.76 13.06 -38.47
N ALA A 378 -27.30 13.94 -37.63
CA ALA A 378 -28.73 14.02 -37.34
C ALA A 378 -29.51 13.97 -38.65
N GLY A 379 -30.41 13.00 -38.77
CA GLY A 379 -31.04 12.62 -40.02
C GLY A 379 -31.87 13.75 -40.65
N ALA A 380 -31.23 14.58 -41.47
CA ALA A 380 -31.89 15.51 -42.37
C ALA A 380 -32.53 14.74 -43.53
N GLN A 381 -33.59 13.98 -43.25
CA GLN A 381 -34.42 13.38 -44.29
C GLN A 381 -35.20 14.50 -44.99
N GLY A 382 -34.79 14.82 -46.21
CA GLY A 382 -35.46 15.81 -47.04
C GLY A 382 -36.84 15.33 -47.49
N ALA A 383 -37.89 16.02 -47.03
CA ALA A 383 -39.21 15.93 -47.64
C ALA A 383 -39.30 16.91 -48.82
N ALA A 384 -39.68 16.42 -50.01
CA ALA A 384 -39.94 17.25 -51.18
C ALA A 384 -41.22 18.11 -50.99
N PRO A 385 -41.33 19.27 -51.67
CA PRO A 385 -42.19 20.36 -51.20
C PRO A 385 -43.65 20.26 -51.65
N SER A 386 -44.57 20.76 -50.81
CA SER A 386 -45.90 21.19 -51.28
C SER A 386 -46.46 22.39 -50.48
N GLY A 387 -46.98 23.38 -51.24
CA GLY A 387 -48.14 24.22 -50.88
C GLY A 387 -48.17 25.12 -49.63
N ARG A 388 -47.78 26.39 -49.79
CA ARG A 388 -48.55 27.61 -49.41
C ARG A 388 -49.28 27.65 -48.04
N ALA A 389 -48.89 28.57 -47.13
CA ALA A 389 -49.42 29.95 -47.02
C ALA A 389 -49.26 30.66 -45.63
N ALA A 390 -48.92 31.96 -45.67
CA ALA A 390 -49.30 33.09 -44.77
C ALA A 390 -48.75 33.24 -43.33
N GLY A 391 -48.52 34.51 -42.93
CA GLY A 391 -48.25 35.01 -41.55
C GLY A 391 -46.77 35.26 -41.23
N GLU A 392 -46.12 36.37 -41.61
CA GLU A 392 -46.19 37.75 -41.07
C GLU A 392 -45.74 37.96 -39.60
N ALA A 393 -44.57 38.63 -39.48
CA ALA A 393 -44.21 39.70 -38.52
C ALA A 393 -43.97 39.33 -37.02
N GLU A 394 -43.19 40.07 -36.21
CA GLU A 394 -42.54 41.38 -36.38
C GLU A 394 -41.37 41.59 -35.36
N GLY A 395 -40.38 42.44 -35.70
CA GLY A 395 -39.49 43.14 -34.75
C GLY A 395 -38.47 42.33 -33.91
N SER A 396 -37.38 42.92 -33.38
CA SER A 396 -36.74 44.21 -33.67
C SER A 396 -35.34 44.26 -33.03
N ARG A 397 -34.31 44.67 -33.78
CA ARG A 397 -33.02 45.11 -33.21
C ARG A 397 -33.16 46.51 -32.60
N PRO A 398 -32.32 46.85 -31.61
CA PRO A 398 -31.43 47.99 -31.83
C PRO A 398 -29.97 47.69 -31.46
N ALA A 399 -29.06 48.59 -31.83
CA ALA A 399 -27.63 48.48 -31.57
C ALA A 399 -27.02 49.83 -31.17
N ARG A 400 -25.88 49.76 -30.43
CA ARG A 400 -24.88 50.80 -30.15
C ARG A 400 -25.25 51.97 -29.22
N GLN A 401 -24.45 52.13 -28.17
CA GLN A 401 -23.50 53.26 -27.88
C GLN A 401 -23.08 53.17 -26.39
N ALA A 402 -21.93 53.66 -25.89
CA ALA A 402 -20.68 54.14 -26.48
C ALA A 402 -19.58 54.23 -25.39
N ALA A 403 -18.33 54.51 -25.80
CA ALA A 403 -17.16 54.92 -24.99
C ALA A 403 -16.61 53.90 -23.94
N GLY A 404 -15.30 53.82 -23.67
CA GLY A 404 -14.16 54.52 -24.26
C GLY A 404 -13.37 55.35 -23.25
N ARG A 405 -12.32 54.77 -22.65
CA ARG A 405 -11.19 55.53 -22.09
C ARG A 405 -9.94 54.64 -21.97
N ALA A 406 -8.79 55.22 -22.28
CA ALA A 406 -7.48 54.57 -22.23
C ALA A 406 -6.52 55.37 -21.32
N SER A 407 -5.54 54.67 -20.76
CA SER A 407 -4.27 55.18 -20.19
C SER A 407 -3.47 53.94 -19.77
N SER A 408 -2.42 53.50 -20.48
CA SER A 408 -1.00 53.87 -20.23
C SER A 408 -0.61 53.88 -18.74
N GLY A 409 0.45 53.21 -18.27
CA GLY A 409 1.55 52.53 -18.98
C GLY A 409 2.90 53.03 -18.44
N ALA A 410 3.80 52.12 -18.04
CA ALA A 410 5.14 52.49 -17.56
C ALA A 410 6.14 51.32 -17.63
N GLU A 411 7.08 51.43 -18.56
CA GLU A 411 8.44 50.88 -18.48
C GLU A 411 9.36 52.02 -18.90
N PRO A 412 10.51 52.26 -18.23
CA PRO A 412 11.77 52.06 -18.94
C PRO A 412 12.99 51.71 -18.05
N ALA A 413 14.03 51.10 -18.63
CA ALA A 413 15.27 51.80 -18.99
C ALA A 413 16.44 50.85 -19.34
N ALA A 414 17.24 51.23 -20.34
CA ALA A 414 18.36 50.46 -20.88
C ALA A 414 19.73 50.87 -20.30
N ALA A 415 20.75 50.00 -20.45
CA ALA A 415 22.16 50.37 -20.41
C ALA A 415 23.08 49.42 -21.22
N ALA A 416 24.01 50.00 -21.99
CA ALA A 416 25.24 49.41 -22.56
C ALA A 416 26.29 50.55 -22.62
N PRO A 417 27.60 50.33 -22.36
CA PRO A 417 28.57 49.54 -23.17
C PRO A 417 29.54 48.67 -22.31
N GLY A 418 30.60 48.01 -22.79
CA GLY A 418 31.14 47.75 -24.14
C GLY A 418 32.69 47.79 -24.23
N SER A 419 33.28 47.27 -25.33
CA SER A 419 34.73 47.16 -25.68
C SER A 419 35.58 46.10 -24.94
N GLY A 420 36.57 45.50 -25.65
CA GLY A 420 37.74 44.84 -25.04
C GLY A 420 38.12 43.42 -25.53
N THR A 421 38.76 43.30 -26.69
CA THR A 421 39.54 42.08 -27.05
C THR A 421 40.91 42.11 -26.36
N PRO A 422 41.48 40.96 -25.95
CA PRO A 422 42.71 40.54 -26.63
C PRO A 422 42.75 39.02 -26.93
N ALA A 423 43.35 38.68 -28.07
CA ALA A 423 43.86 37.33 -28.34
C ALA A 423 45.21 37.11 -27.63
N PRO A 424 45.65 35.85 -27.53
CA PRO A 424 46.97 35.56 -28.09
C PRO A 424 47.01 34.28 -28.96
N GLU A 425 47.45 34.47 -30.21
CA GLU A 425 48.29 33.51 -30.94
C GLU A 425 49.65 33.35 -30.22
N ALA A 426 50.48 32.31 -30.41
CA ALA A 426 50.38 31.03 -31.10
C ALA A 426 51.54 30.13 -30.62
N GLY A 427 51.54 28.83 -30.94
CA GLY A 427 52.70 27.98 -30.64
C GLY A 427 52.62 26.51 -31.07
N SER A 428 52.90 26.23 -32.35
CA SER A 428 53.57 25.01 -32.89
C SER A 428 53.14 23.62 -32.35
N GLY A 429 52.69 22.66 -33.16
CA GLY A 429 52.63 22.61 -34.63
C GLY A 429 52.49 21.17 -35.16
N ALA A 430 52.78 20.98 -36.45
CA ALA A 430 52.85 19.70 -37.19
C ALA A 430 51.56 18.87 -37.37
N SER A 431 51.04 18.87 -38.61
CA SER A 431 50.53 17.62 -39.21
C SER A 431 51.73 16.72 -39.53
N PRO A 432 51.61 15.38 -39.44
CA PRO A 432 50.98 14.65 -40.55
C PRO A 432 50.22 13.36 -40.16
N GLY A 433 49.40 12.89 -41.10
CA GLY A 433 49.32 11.46 -41.40
C GLY A 433 48.24 10.65 -40.68
N ALA A 434 47.60 9.78 -41.45
CA ALA A 434 46.60 8.81 -41.04
C ALA A 434 47.02 7.98 -39.81
N GLY A 435 46.17 8.00 -38.78
CA GLY A 435 46.20 7.07 -37.65
C GLY A 435 44.80 6.58 -37.37
N THR A 436 44.52 5.32 -37.68
CA THR A 436 43.28 4.64 -37.26
C THR A 436 43.23 4.56 -35.73
N SER A 437 42.33 5.32 -35.10
CA SER A 437 41.97 5.15 -33.69
C SER A 437 40.66 4.37 -33.57
N GLN A 438 40.75 3.16 -33.01
CA GLN A 438 39.59 2.38 -32.62
C GLN A 438 38.99 2.99 -31.34
N GLY A 439 37.72 3.38 -31.39
CA GLY A 439 36.91 3.80 -30.25
C GLY A 439 35.51 3.21 -30.40
N GLY A 440 34.98 2.59 -29.34
CA GLY A 440 33.78 1.74 -29.43
C GLY A 440 32.46 2.50 -29.59
N PRO A 441 31.38 1.81 -30.02
CA PRO A 441 30.09 2.41 -30.40
C PRO A 441 29.23 2.95 -29.24
N ALA A 442 29.74 2.97 -28.00
CA ALA A 442 28.93 3.27 -26.81
C ALA A 442 28.66 4.77 -26.59
N SER A 443 29.50 5.67 -27.09
CA SER A 443 29.42 7.10 -26.76
C SER A 443 28.35 7.89 -27.51
N ASP A 444 27.83 7.38 -28.62
CA ASP A 444 26.93 8.12 -29.53
C ASP A 444 25.44 7.73 -29.38
N TRP A 445 25.15 6.68 -28.59
CA TRP A 445 23.79 6.12 -28.47
C TRP A 445 22.77 7.09 -27.85
N GLU A 446 23.17 7.87 -26.84
CA GLU A 446 22.27 8.86 -26.21
C GLU A 446 21.88 9.98 -27.21
N GLY A 447 22.77 10.34 -28.15
CA GLY A 447 22.46 11.26 -29.25
C GLY A 447 21.55 10.63 -30.32
N ILE A 448 21.81 9.38 -30.69
CA ILE A 448 21.00 8.62 -31.65
C ILE A 448 19.56 8.43 -31.13
N LEU A 449 19.38 8.08 -29.85
CA LEU A 449 18.06 7.97 -29.21
C LEU A 449 17.26 9.29 -29.23
N GLY A 450 17.95 10.43 -29.18
CA GLY A 450 17.34 11.76 -29.31
C GLY A 450 16.84 12.08 -30.71
N THR A 451 17.35 11.41 -31.75
CA THR A 451 16.97 11.63 -33.16
C THR A 451 16.05 10.56 -33.75
N LEU A 452 15.81 9.46 -33.02
CA LEU A 452 14.88 8.41 -33.43
C LEU A 452 13.43 8.79 -33.15
N GLU A 453 12.60 8.83 -34.20
CA GLU A 453 11.15 9.00 -34.11
C GLU A 453 10.45 7.72 -33.65
N VAL A 454 10.47 7.49 -32.33
CA VAL A 454 9.72 6.41 -31.66
C VAL A 454 8.71 6.97 -30.65
N PRO A 455 7.53 6.33 -30.51
CA PRO A 455 6.59 6.55 -29.41
C PRO A 455 7.26 6.57 -28.02
N PRO A 456 6.79 7.41 -27.08
CA PRO A 456 7.42 7.58 -25.76
C PRO A 456 7.59 6.28 -24.97
N SER A 457 6.62 5.37 -25.06
CA SER A 457 6.65 4.06 -24.41
C SER A 457 7.78 3.14 -24.90
N TRP A 458 8.17 3.24 -26.17
CA TRP A 458 9.27 2.45 -26.74
C TRP A 458 10.62 3.16 -26.59
N ARG A 459 10.64 4.51 -26.55
CA ARG A 459 11.83 5.26 -26.14
C ARG A 459 12.25 4.88 -24.72
N ALA A 460 11.30 4.78 -23.78
CA ALA A 460 11.57 4.36 -22.41
C ALA A 460 12.22 2.96 -22.32
N VAL A 461 11.84 2.01 -23.18
CA VAL A 461 12.49 0.68 -23.26
C VAL A 461 13.89 0.77 -23.88
N LEU A 462 14.06 1.62 -24.90
CA LEU A 462 15.35 1.83 -25.56
C LEU A 462 16.40 2.55 -24.69
N GLU A 463 15.99 3.28 -23.65
CA GLU A 463 16.92 3.87 -22.66
C GLU A 463 17.67 2.84 -21.80
N PHE A 464 17.19 1.59 -21.76
CA PHE A 464 17.88 0.46 -21.12
C PHE A 464 18.65 -0.41 -22.13
N ALA A 465 18.55 -0.11 -23.43
CA ALA A 465 19.26 -0.84 -24.48
C ALA A 465 20.74 -0.44 -24.52
N VAL A 466 21.62 -1.44 -24.60
CA VAL A 466 23.06 -1.26 -24.83
C VAL A 466 23.38 -1.69 -26.26
N PRO A 467 23.80 -0.79 -27.18
CA PRO A 467 24.15 -1.17 -28.53
C PRO A 467 25.50 -1.91 -28.55
N ARG A 468 25.49 -3.11 -29.13
CA ARG A 468 26.70 -3.92 -29.38
C ARG A 468 27.23 -3.73 -30.80
N GLU A 469 26.34 -3.43 -31.75
CA GLU A 469 26.66 -3.15 -33.15
C GLU A 469 25.59 -2.20 -33.68
N PHE A 470 25.98 -1.09 -34.30
CA PHE A 470 25.04 -0.09 -34.84
C PHE A 470 25.50 0.35 -36.23
N THR A 471 24.95 -0.29 -37.27
CA THR A 471 25.32 -0.08 -38.67
C THR A 471 24.09 -0.13 -39.56
N ALA A 472 24.16 0.47 -40.76
CA ALA A 472 23.05 0.47 -41.72
C ALA A 472 22.64 -0.94 -42.23
N GLU A 473 23.48 -1.96 -42.08
CA GLU A 473 23.16 -3.34 -42.44
C GLU A 473 22.68 -4.19 -41.25
N ARG A 474 23.12 -3.87 -40.03
CA ARG A 474 22.84 -4.65 -38.82
C ARG A 474 22.88 -3.80 -37.56
N VAL A 475 21.86 -3.98 -36.72
CA VAL A 475 21.75 -3.37 -35.40
C VAL A 475 21.58 -4.48 -34.36
N ARG A 476 22.46 -4.50 -33.35
CA ARG A 476 22.38 -5.41 -32.20
C ARG A 476 22.25 -4.63 -30.91
N LEU A 477 21.12 -4.85 -30.23
CA LEU A 477 20.81 -4.23 -28.94
C LEU A 477 20.72 -5.31 -27.86
N ALA A 478 21.47 -5.13 -26.78
CA ALA A 478 21.37 -5.97 -25.59
C ALA A 478 20.49 -5.30 -24.54
N PHE A 479 19.58 -6.05 -23.92
CA PHE A 479 18.66 -5.55 -22.90
C PHE A 479 18.79 -6.34 -21.58
N PRO A 480 18.50 -5.72 -20.42
CA PRO A 480 18.30 -6.46 -19.17
C PRO A 480 17.19 -7.51 -19.30
N SER A 481 17.33 -8.62 -18.59
CA SER A 481 16.39 -9.74 -18.59
C SER A 481 14.94 -9.34 -18.25
N GLU A 482 14.76 -8.36 -17.37
CA GLU A 482 13.45 -7.80 -17.01
C GLU A 482 12.72 -7.13 -18.18
N GLN A 483 13.45 -6.58 -19.16
CA GLN A 483 12.88 -5.88 -20.31
C GLN A 483 12.89 -6.71 -21.60
N LEU A 484 13.48 -7.91 -21.57
CA LEU A 484 13.57 -8.81 -22.73
C LEU A 484 12.18 -9.21 -23.27
N LEU A 485 11.18 -9.34 -22.40
CA LEU A 485 9.79 -9.63 -22.76
C LEU A 485 9.15 -8.49 -23.56
N SER A 486 9.38 -7.24 -23.15
CA SER A 486 8.87 -6.05 -23.85
C SER A 486 9.59 -5.82 -25.18
N ALA A 487 10.93 -5.90 -25.16
CA ALA A 487 11.78 -5.75 -26.35
C ALA A 487 11.62 -6.92 -27.35
N GLY A 488 11.24 -8.11 -26.89
CA GLY A 488 10.99 -9.29 -27.72
C GLY A 488 9.70 -9.23 -28.54
N SER A 489 8.80 -8.30 -28.25
CA SER A 489 7.49 -8.21 -28.91
C SER A 489 7.60 -7.82 -30.39
N GLU A 490 6.77 -8.44 -31.25
CA GLU A 490 6.76 -8.16 -32.69
C GLU A 490 6.41 -6.70 -33.00
N ARG A 491 5.52 -6.10 -32.18
CA ARG A 491 5.15 -4.67 -32.28
C ARG A 491 6.32 -3.74 -32.02
N PHE A 492 7.14 -4.01 -31.00
CA PHE A 492 8.36 -3.24 -30.72
C PHE A 492 9.40 -3.41 -31.84
N ARG A 493 9.60 -4.63 -32.34
CA ARG A 493 10.53 -4.90 -33.45
C ARG A 493 10.13 -4.17 -34.74
N ALA A 494 8.87 -4.24 -35.15
CA ALA A 494 8.39 -3.57 -36.36
C ALA A 494 8.53 -2.04 -36.27
N ALA A 495 8.28 -1.47 -35.09
CA ALA A 495 8.46 -0.04 -34.85
C ALA A 495 9.93 0.39 -34.84
N LEU A 496 10.79 -0.39 -34.20
CA LEU A 496 12.24 -0.17 -34.19
C LEU A 496 12.82 -0.30 -35.61
N GLU A 497 12.34 -1.24 -36.42
CA GLU A 497 12.71 -1.38 -37.83
C GLU A 497 12.27 -0.18 -38.66
N SER A 498 11.06 0.32 -38.46
CA SER A 498 10.57 1.53 -39.13
C SER A 498 11.39 2.77 -38.76
N ALA A 499 11.68 2.98 -37.47
CA ALA A 499 12.47 4.13 -37.00
C ALA A 499 13.94 4.05 -37.43
N LEU A 500 14.57 2.87 -37.36
CA LEU A 500 15.94 2.67 -37.85
C LEU A 500 16.02 2.82 -39.38
N SER A 501 14.97 2.43 -40.11
CA SER A 501 14.93 2.62 -41.57
C SER A 501 14.77 4.08 -41.98
N ALA A 502 14.01 4.88 -41.21
CA ALA A 502 13.98 6.33 -41.37
C ALA A 502 15.34 6.99 -41.07
N HIS A 503 16.05 6.50 -40.03
CA HIS A 503 17.34 7.04 -39.62
C HIS A 503 18.50 6.70 -40.58
N PHE A 504 18.57 5.46 -41.08
CA PHE A 504 19.65 4.99 -41.97
C PHE A 504 19.34 5.07 -43.47
N GLY A 505 18.08 5.23 -43.87
CA GLY A 505 17.65 5.14 -45.28
C GLY A 505 17.73 3.73 -45.88
N ALA A 506 17.88 2.70 -45.04
CA ALA A 506 17.99 1.28 -45.40
C ALA A 506 17.35 0.42 -44.30
N THR A 507 17.01 -0.85 -44.59
CA THR A 507 16.39 -1.76 -43.60
C THR A 507 17.47 -2.63 -42.91
N PRO A 508 18.01 -2.25 -41.73
CA PRO A 508 19.02 -3.05 -41.05
C PRO A 508 18.41 -4.31 -40.44
N ARG A 509 19.17 -5.40 -40.38
CA ARG A 509 18.77 -6.59 -39.61
C ARG A 509 18.92 -6.32 -38.12
N ILE A 510 17.81 -6.35 -37.39
CA ILE A 510 17.79 -6.19 -35.93
C ILE A 510 18.00 -7.56 -35.27
N ALA A 511 18.93 -7.64 -34.33
CA ALA A 511 18.95 -8.72 -33.34
C ALA A 511 18.88 -8.13 -31.92
N ILE A 512 18.12 -8.81 -31.06
CA ILE A 512 17.88 -8.44 -29.66
C ILE A 512 18.45 -9.57 -28.82
N GLU A 513 19.40 -9.24 -27.96
CA GLU A 513 20.18 -10.18 -27.15
C GLU A 513 20.01 -9.85 -25.66
N GLU A 514 20.29 -10.82 -24.77
CA GLU A 514 20.26 -10.62 -23.33
C GLU A 514 21.59 -10.02 -22.83
N LEU A 515 21.52 -9.03 -21.95
CA LEU A 515 22.69 -8.40 -21.34
C LEU A 515 23.23 -9.29 -20.21
N GLY A 516 24.16 -10.19 -20.54
CA GLY A 516 24.83 -11.05 -19.56
C GLY A 516 25.62 -10.27 -18.50
N GLU A 517 25.66 -10.81 -17.28
CA GLU A 517 26.40 -10.26 -16.15
C GLU A 517 27.90 -10.12 -16.48
N GLY A 518 28.42 -8.89 -16.47
CA GLY A 518 29.82 -8.58 -16.81
C GLY A 518 30.03 -7.73 -18.07
N ALA A 519 28.98 -7.12 -18.64
CA ALA A 519 29.11 -6.18 -19.75
C ALA A 519 29.83 -4.86 -19.37
N GLU A 520 30.98 -4.56 -19.96
CA GLU A 520 31.73 -3.29 -19.77
C GLU A 520 31.03 -2.02 -20.34
N ALA A 521 29.83 -2.15 -20.91
CA ALA A 521 29.11 -1.03 -21.53
C ALA A 521 27.85 -0.70 -20.71
N GLU A 522 27.85 0.48 -20.10
CA GLU A 522 26.78 1.00 -19.26
C GLU A 522 25.56 1.44 -20.09
N SER A 523 24.35 1.20 -19.59
CA SER A 523 23.11 1.68 -20.24
C SER A 523 22.86 3.17 -19.96
N PRO A 524 22.19 3.91 -20.87
CA PRO A 524 21.83 5.31 -20.63
C PRO A 524 21.07 5.53 -19.32
N ALA A 525 20.15 4.63 -18.95
CA ALA A 525 19.45 4.64 -17.67
C ALA A 525 20.40 4.58 -16.46
N ALA A 526 21.32 3.60 -16.42
CA ALA A 526 22.30 3.47 -15.33
C ALA A 526 23.25 4.68 -15.25
N ALA A 527 23.67 5.20 -16.41
CA ALA A 527 24.50 6.41 -16.48
C ALA A 527 23.76 7.68 -16.02
N ARG A 528 22.43 7.76 -16.12
CA ARG A 528 21.62 8.84 -15.54
C ARG A 528 21.43 8.66 -14.03
N GLU A 529 21.10 7.45 -13.59
CA GLU A 529 20.92 7.13 -12.17
C GLU A 529 22.20 7.39 -11.36
N ARG A 530 23.39 7.00 -11.85
CA ARG A 530 24.66 7.38 -11.22
C ARG A 530 24.84 8.90 -11.17
N ARG A 531 24.62 9.62 -12.27
CA ARG A 531 24.77 11.09 -12.32
C ARG A 531 23.81 11.80 -11.34
N GLN A 532 22.61 11.24 -11.14
CA GLN A 532 21.63 11.74 -10.16
C GLN A 532 22.09 11.43 -8.72
N ARG A 533 22.58 10.21 -8.45
CA ARG A 533 23.09 9.83 -7.13
C ARG A 533 24.34 10.62 -6.73
N GLU A 534 25.28 10.83 -7.65
CA GLU A 534 26.47 11.67 -7.44
C GLU A 534 26.08 13.13 -7.13
N ARG A 535 25.06 13.68 -7.80
CA ARG A 535 24.52 15.02 -7.50
C ARG A 535 23.85 15.09 -6.13
N GLN A 536 23.08 14.06 -5.76
CA GLN A 536 22.43 13.96 -4.45
C GLN A 536 23.47 13.87 -3.33
N GLU A 537 24.44 12.96 -3.45
CA GLU A 537 25.55 12.79 -2.50
C GLU A 537 26.39 14.08 -2.38
N ALA A 538 26.64 14.79 -3.49
CA ALA A 538 27.34 16.07 -3.49
C ALA A 538 26.53 17.19 -2.80
N ALA A 539 25.22 17.25 -3.01
CA ALA A 539 24.34 18.23 -2.36
C ALA A 539 24.25 17.98 -0.85
N GLU A 540 24.10 16.72 -0.42
CA GLU A 540 24.10 16.33 0.99
C GLU A 540 25.44 16.66 1.67
N GLN A 541 26.56 16.37 1.00
CA GLN A 541 27.89 16.74 1.50
C GLN A 541 28.11 18.26 1.55
N ALA A 542 27.52 19.04 0.66
CA ALA A 542 27.59 20.50 0.68
C ALA A 542 26.80 21.06 1.88
N VAL A 543 25.56 20.60 2.08
CA VAL A 543 24.70 20.97 3.23
C VAL A 543 25.35 20.56 4.56
N ALA A 544 25.98 19.39 4.64
CA ALA A 544 26.69 18.93 5.83
C ALA A 544 27.98 19.73 6.14
N LYS A 545 28.55 20.42 5.15
CA LYS A 545 29.76 21.26 5.28
C LYS A 545 29.45 22.76 5.40
N ASP A 546 28.19 23.17 5.27
CA ASP A 546 27.77 24.57 5.47
C ASP A 546 27.86 24.94 6.96
N SER A 547 28.61 26.00 7.25
CA SER A 547 28.84 26.49 8.62
C SER A 547 27.55 26.97 9.29
N ASN A 548 26.58 27.50 8.53
CA ASN A 548 25.29 27.92 9.08
C ASN A 548 24.46 26.70 9.51
N MET A 549 24.50 25.61 8.73
CA MET A 549 23.80 24.38 9.11
C MET A 549 24.43 23.70 10.32
N GLN A 550 25.76 23.68 10.43
CA GLN A 550 26.44 23.15 11.61
C GLN A 550 26.07 23.95 12.87
N VAL A 551 26.04 25.28 12.80
CA VAL A 551 25.59 26.14 13.91
C VAL A 551 24.12 25.87 14.28
N LEU A 552 23.23 25.68 13.30
CA LEU A 552 21.82 25.36 13.55
C LEU A 552 21.62 23.98 14.21
N GLN A 553 22.42 22.98 13.82
CA GLN A 553 22.38 21.65 14.43
C GLN A 553 22.95 21.66 15.86
N GLU A 554 24.10 22.31 16.08
CA GLU A 554 24.79 22.33 17.38
C GLU A 554 24.10 23.23 18.42
N GLN A 555 23.61 24.42 18.04
CA GLN A 555 23.02 25.38 18.99
C GLN A 555 21.51 25.20 19.19
N PHE A 556 20.78 24.74 18.17
CA PHE A 556 19.32 24.68 18.18
C PHE A 556 18.75 23.25 18.04
N GLY A 557 19.60 22.23 17.90
CA GLY A 557 19.16 20.83 17.79
C GLY A 557 18.38 20.53 16.50
N ALA A 558 18.51 21.38 15.48
CA ALA A 558 17.81 21.22 14.20
C ALA A 558 18.22 19.90 13.51
N ARG A 559 17.33 19.35 12.69
CA ARG A 559 17.62 18.17 11.83
C ARG A 559 17.28 18.52 10.39
N VAL A 560 18.11 18.04 9.46
CA VAL A 560 17.83 18.13 8.03
C VAL A 560 16.87 17.00 7.66
N GLU A 561 15.68 17.35 7.17
CA GLU A 561 14.62 16.39 6.85
C GLU A 561 14.75 15.83 5.42
N SER A 562 15.14 16.68 4.47
CA SER A 562 15.57 16.25 3.13
C SER A 562 16.49 17.30 2.49
N VAL A 563 17.35 16.86 1.57
CA VAL A 563 18.12 17.72 0.66
C VAL A 563 17.63 17.41 -0.76
N ARG A 564 17.29 18.43 -1.53
CA ARG A 564 16.93 18.31 -2.95
C ARG A 564 17.85 19.23 -3.76
N PRO A 565 18.62 18.72 -4.73
CA PRO A 565 19.37 19.57 -5.65
C PRO A 565 18.40 20.37 -6.53
N ASP A 566 18.77 21.61 -6.85
CA ASP A 566 17.94 22.52 -7.66
C ASP A 566 17.88 22.04 -9.12
N GLU A 567 16.68 21.85 -9.66
CA GLU A 567 16.46 21.39 -11.05
C GLU A 567 16.60 22.57 -12.03
N GLN A 568 17.83 23.04 -12.22
CA GLN A 568 18.13 23.99 -13.30
C GLN A 568 18.32 23.23 -14.62
N ASP A 569 17.32 23.39 -15.47
CA ASP A 569 17.25 22.87 -16.84
C ASP A 569 18.47 23.33 -17.67
N PRO A 570 19.16 22.44 -18.44
CA PRO A 570 20.33 22.82 -19.24
C PRO A 570 20.05 23.77 -20.43
N THR A 571 18.81 24.25 -20.59
CA THR A 571 18.32 24.96 -21.77
C THR A 571 18.14 26.47 -21.57
N SER A 572 18.51 27.01 -20.40
CA SER A 572 18.56 28.46 -20.17
C SER A 572 19.96 29.03 -20.37
N ASN A 573 20.33 29.30 -21.62
CA ASN A 573 21.43 30.21 -21.99
C ASN A 573 21.20 30.77 -23.41
#